data_AF-A0A1Q7RZ28-F1
#
_entry.id   AF-A0A1Q7RZ28-F1
#
_cell.length_a   1.000
_cell.length_b   1.000
_cell.length_c   1.000
_cell.angle_alpha   90.00
_cell.angle_beta   90.00
_cell.angle_gamma   90.00
#
_symmetry.space_group_name_H-M   'P 1'
#
loop_
_entity.id
_entity.type
_entity.pdbx_description
1 polymer ?
#
loop_
_entity_poly.entity_id
_entity_poly.type
_entity_poly.pdbx_seq_one_letter_code
_entity_poly.pdbx_strand_id
1 'polypeptide(L)'
;MRVAVLEFLDADVFNITPESCIAFLDPLIVSWDIDLASFSLEIALNSRVAPGRLKRFEFIEREARGTSVHEPGLRAFLKDRSLSGDATPEEIEFLSSPNPSWAI
;
A
#
# COMPACT_ATOMS: atom_id res chain seq x y z
N MET A 1 -6.66 -21.27 -15.71
CA MET A 1 -7.13 -20.28 -14.70
C MET A 1 -6.63 -20.61 -13.30
N ARG A 2 -6.92 -21.79 -12.72
CA ARG A 2 -6.48 -22.14 -11.36
C ARG A 2 -4.95 -22.19 -11.17
N VAL A 3 -4.20 -22.56 -12.21
CA VAL A 3 -2.71 -22.60 -12.18
C VAL A 3 -2.12 -21.18 -12.08
N ALA A 4 -2.53 -20.26 -12.96
CA ALA A 4 -2.06 -18.86 -12.94
C ALA A 4 -2.37 -18.14 -11.61
N VAL A 5 -3.51 -18.45 -10.97
CA VAL A 5 -3.87 -17.91 -9.65
C VAL A 5 -2.95 -18.43 -8.54
N LEU A 6 -2.59 -19.72 -8.59
CA LEU A 6 -1.67 -20.30 -7.60
C LEU A 6 -0.24 -19.80 -7.80
N GLU A 7 0.21 -19.68 -9.04
CA GLU A 7 1.51 -19.07 -9.38
C GLU A 7 1.58 -17.61 -8.93
N PHE A 8 0.49 -16.84 -9.08
CA PHE A 8 0.43 -15.46 -8.56
C PHE A 8 0.52 -15.39 -7.03
N LEU A 9 -0.15 -16.29 -6.31
CA LEU A 9 -0.11 -16.30 -4.84
C LEU A 9 1.24 -16.78 -4.28
N ASP A 10 2.02 -17.54 -5.06
CA ASP A 10 3.35 -18.04 -4.71
C ASP A 10 4.48 -17.13 -5.23
N ALA A 11 4.15 -16.15 -6.09
CA ALA A 11 5.10 -15.20 -6.64
C ALA A 11 5.50 -14.14 -5.60
N ASP A 12 6.80 -13.83 -5.54
CA ASP A 12 7.27 -12.69 -4.79
C ASP A 12 6.89 -11.36 -5.47
N VAL A 13 7.00 -10.25 -4.74
CA VAL A 13 6.66 -8.91 -5.23
C VAL A 13 7.47 -8.49 -6.47
N PHE A 14 8.64 -9.08 -6.69
CA PHE A 14 9.52 -8.80 -7.84
C PHE A 14 9.17 -9.63 -9.07
N ASN A 15 8.49 -10.76 -8.90
CA ASN A 15 8.10 -11.71 -9.94
C ASN A 15 6.62 -11.59 -10.34
N ILE A 16 5.86 -10.72 -9.67
CA ILE A 16 4.51 -10.36 -10.09
C ILE A 16 4.57 -9.54 -11.38
N THR A 17 3.94 -10.05 -12.44
CA THR A 17 3.76 -9.32 -13.70
C THR A 17 2.37 -8.68 -13.78
N PRO A 18 2.19 -7.63 -14.60
CA PRO A 18 0.88 -7.04 -14.85
C PRO A 18 -0.16 -8.07 -15.33
N GLU A 19 0.26 -9.01 -16.19
CA GLU A 19 -0.62 -10.04 -16.74
C GLU A 19 -1.11 -11.00 -15.66
N SER A 20 -0.23 -11.34 -14.71
CA SER A 20 -0.58 -12.18 -13.56
C SER A 20 -1.59 -11.49 -12.64
N CYS A 21 -1.40 -10.19 -12.39
CA CYS A 21 -2.36 -9.36 -11.65
C CYS A 21 -3.73 -9.31 -12.34
N ILE A 22 -3.76 -9.05 -13.66
CA ILE A 22 -5.00 -8.99 -14.44
C ILE A 22 -5.72 -10.35 -14.40
N ALA A 23 -4.99 -11.44 -14.64
CA ALA A 23 -5.56 -12.79 -14.62
C ALA A 23 -6.14 -13.17 -13.25
N PHE A 24 -5.58 -12.65 -12.16
CA PHE A 24 -6.07 -12.85 -10.80
C PHE A 24 -7.28 -11.94 -10.46
N LEU A 25 -7.23 -10.66 -10.84
CA LEU A 25 -8.21 -9.64 -10.44
C LEU A 25 -9.46 -9.63 -11.33
N ASP A 26 -9.34 -9.86 -12.63
CA ASP A 26 -10.47 -9.83 -13.58
C ASP A 26 -11.65 -10.72 -13.17
N PRO A 27 -11.45 -11.97 -12.69
CA PRO A 27 -12.56 -12.81 -12.25
C PRO A 27 -13.21 -12.32 -10.93
N LEU A 28 -12.46 -11.57 -10.12
CA LEU A 28 -12.84 -11.12 -8.79
C LEU A 28 -13.55 -9.78 -8.80
N ILE A 29 -13.17 -8.86 -9.69
CA ILE A 29 -13.70 -7.50 -9.76
C ILE A 29 -14.77 -7.44 -10.85
N VAL A 30 -16.00 -7.10 -10.44
CA VAL A 30 -17.12 -6.88 -11.39
C VAL A 30 -17.04 -5.47 -11.96
N SER A 31 -16.75 -4.49 -11.10
CA SER A 31 -16.59 -3.09 -11.47
C SER A 31 -15.79 -2.37 -10.41
N TRP A 32 -15.19 -1.24 -10.78
CA TRP A 32 -14.62 -0.30 -9.83
C TRP A 32 -14.89 1.12 -10.32
N ASP A 33 -14.92 2.07 -9.37
CA ASP A 33 -15.08 3.49 -9.65
C ASP A 33 -14.20 4.30 -8.69
N ILE A 34 -13.72 5.46 -9.17
CA ILE A 34 -12.90 6.38 -8.38
C ILE A 34 -13.55 7.77 -8.39
N ASP A 35 -13.86 8.26 -7.19
CA ASP A 35 -14.22 9.66 -7.00
C ASP A 35 -12.94 10.46 -6.74
N LEU A 36 -12.51 11.20 -7.76
CA LEU A 36 -11.30 12.02 -7.69
C LEU A 36 -11.44 13.22 -6.75
N ALA A 37 -12.66 13.64 -6.39
CA ALA A 37 -12.85 14.75 -5.45
C ALA A 37 -12.56 14.32 -4.01
N SER A 38 -12.90 13.07 -3.65
CA SER A 38 -12.65 12.49 -2.33
C SER A 38 -11.45 11.54 -2.30
N PHE A 39 -10.86 11.23 -3.46
CA PHE A 39 -9.90 10.13 -3.63
C PHE A 39 -10.42 8.81 -3.05
N SER A 40 -11.73 8.57 -3.18
CA SER A 40 -12.32 7.30 -2.76
C SER A 40 -12.37 6.31 -3.91
N LEU A 41 -12.00 5.06 -3.61
CA LEU A 41 -12.01 3.94 -4.54
C LEU A 41 -13.04 2.92 -4.06
N GLU A 42 -14.00 2.60 -4.92
CA GLU A 42 -15.01 1.60 -4.66
C GLU A 42 -14.82 0.42 -5.62
N ILE A 43 -14.77 -0.81 -5.09
CA ILE A 43 -14.57 -2.04 -5.84
C ILE A 43 -15.72 -2.98 -5.54
N ALA A 44 -16.50 -3.31 -6.56
CA ALA A 44 -17.55 -4.32 -6.49
C ALA A 44 -16.94 -5.69 -6.79
N LEU A 45 -17.05 -6.61 -5.82
CA LEU A 45 -16.51 -7.96 -5.94
C LEU A 45 -17.56 -8.94 -6.46
N ASN A 46 -17.10 -9.92 -7.22
CA ASN A 46 -17.91 -11.02 -7.69
C ASN A 46 -18.33 -11.90 -6.51
N SER A 47 -19.58 -11.76 -6.08
CA SER A 47 -20.11 -12.46 -4.90
C SER A 47 -20.17 -13.98 -5.05
N ARG A 48 -19.95 -14.52 -6.25
CA ARG A 48 -19.84 -15.97 -6.49
C ARG A 48 -18.45 -16.51 -6.13
N VAL A 49 -17.44 -15.64 -6.07
CA VAL A 49 -16.03 -16.00 -5.92
C VAL A 49 -15.45 -15.45 -4.61
N ALA A 50 -15.91 -14.29 -4.14
CA ALA A 50 -15.44 -13.67 -2.90
C ALA A 50 -16.60 -13.32 -1.93
N PRO A 51 -16.45 -13.57 -0.61
CA PRO A 51 -17.42 -13.13 0.38
C PRO A 51 -17.29 -11.61 0.62
N GLY A 52 -18.35 -10.87 0.31
CA GLY A 52 -18.40 -9.41 0.41
C GLY A 52 -18.72 -8.79 -0.94
N ARG A 53 -19.70 -7.88 -0.98
CA ARG A 53 -20.17 -7.27 -2.23
C ARG A 53 -19.36 -6.04 -2.64
N LEU A 54 -18.81 -5.32 -1.67
CA LEU A 54 -18.21 -4.00 -1.89
C LEU A 54 -17.02 -3.78 -0.96
N LYS A 55 -15.92 -3.26 -1.52
CA LYS A 55 -14.77 -2.73 -0.79
C LYS A 55 -14.64 -1.25 -1.12
N ARG A 56 -14.61 -0.40 -0.09
CA ARG A 56 -14.41 1.05 -0.23
C ARG A 56 -13.13 1.44 0.50
N PHE A 57 -12.26 2.14 -0.21
CA PHE A 57 -11.06 2.78 0.30
C PHE A 57 -11.25 4.29 0.13
N GLU A 58 -10.72 5.06 1.07
CA GLU A 58 -10.84 6.52 1.04
C GLU A 58 -9.56 7.11 1.60
N PHE A 59 -9.02 8.09 0.89
CA PHE A 59 -7.92 8.89 1.38
C PHE A 59 -8.48 10.04 2.22
N ILE A 60 -8.08 10.10 3.49
CA ILE A 60 -8.46 11.19 4.38
C ILE A 60 -7.17 11.90 4.78
N GLU A 61 -6.96 13.09 4.23
CA GLU A 61 -5.92 13.97 4.74
C GLU A 61 -6.27 14.34 6.18
N ARG A 62 -5.38 13.99 7.11
CA ARG A 62 -5.50 14.37 8.51
C ARG A 62 -4.43 15.41 8.78
N GLU A 63 -4.84 16.59 9.24
CA GLU A 63 -3.89 17.52 9.83
C GLU A 63 -3.08 16.79 10.91
N ALA A 64 -1.76 17.01 10.95
CA ALA A 64 -0.87 16.41 11.92
C ALA A 64 -1.39 16.70 13.34
N ARG A 65 -2.05 15.71 13.95
CA ARG A 65 -2.61 15.85 15.31
C ARG A 65 -1.48 15.80 16.31
N GLY A 66 -0.87 16.96 16.55
CA GLY A 66 0.14 17.17 17.57
C GLY A 66 1.57 16.98 17.08
N THR A 67 2.48 17.54 17.87
CA THR A 67 3.92 17.76 17.66
C THR A 67 4.77 16.50 17.43
N SER A 68 4.17 15.34 17.11
CA SER A 68 4.97 14.18 16.73
C SER A 68 5.50 14.38 15.31
N VAL A 69 6.72 14.89 15.27
CA VAL A 69 7.63 14.99 14.12
C VAL A 69 7.69 13.71 13.25
N HIS A 70 7.31 12.55 13.80
CA HIS A 70 7.25 11.28 13.07
C HIS A 70 5.97 10.49 13.35
N GLU A 71 5.41 9.93 12.28
CA GLU A 71 4.36 8.91 12.31
C GLU A 71 4.79 7.69 13.15
N PRO A 72 3.87 7.04 13.88
CA PRO A 72 4.19 5.89 14.73
C PRO A 72 4.92 4.76 14.02
N GLY A 73 4.56 4.49 12.75
CA GLY A 73 5.21 3.47 11.93
C GLY A 73 6.66 3.80 11.61
N LEU A 74 6.94 5.05 11.24
CA LEU A 74 8.30 5.53 10.99
C LEU A 74 9.16 5.42 12.26
N ARG A 75 8.61 5.79 13.42
CA ARG A 75 9.34 5.60 14.69
C ARG A 75 9.61 4.14 15.04
N ALA A 76 8.71 3.24 14.70
CA ALA A 76 8.90 1.80 14.93
C ALA A 76 10.00 1.26 14.01
N PHE A 77 9.96 1.62 12.72
CA PHE A 77 10.98 1.30 11.74
C PHE A 77 12.38 1.76 12.20
N LEU A 78 12.52 3.04 12.58
CA LEU A 78 13.82 3.62 12.99
C LEU A 78 14.39 3.00 14.28
N LYS A 79 13.56 2.39 15.12
CA LYS A 79 13.99 1.73 16.37
C LYS A 79 14.32 0.26 16.19
N ASP A 80 13.76 -0.39 15.17
CA ASP A 80 13.91 -1.82 14.96
C ASP A 80 15.04 -2.09 13.97
N ARG A 81 16.18 -2.55 14.50
CA ARG A 81 17.37 -2.82 13.70
C ARG A 81 17.20 -4.01 12.75
N SER A 82 16.14 -4.81 12.87
CA SER A 82 15.79 -5.84 11.89
C SER A 82 15.05 -5.26 10.68
N LEU A 83 14.42 -4.08 10.84
CA LEU A 83 13.73 -3.36 9.77
C LEU A 83 14.63 -2.31 9.11
N SER A 84 15.50 -1.65 9.88
CA SER A 84 16.39 -0.59 9.41
C SER A 84 17.85 -1.03 9.26
N GLY A 85 18.12 -2.34 9.26
CA GLY A 85 19.45 -2.90 9.47
C GLY A 85 20.45 -2.66 8.33
N ASP A 86 19.93 -2.42 7.13
CA ASP A 86 20.67 -2.11 5.90
C ASP A 86 20.64 -0.62 5.53
N ALA A 87 19.80 0.17 6.21
CA ALA A 87 19.72 1.61 5.98
C ALA A 87 21.05 2.29 6.36
N THR A 88 21.57 3.13 5.47
CA THR A 88 22.80 3.87 5.73
C THR A 88 22.56 4.97 6.78
N PRO A 89 23.62 5.47 7.44
CA PRO A 89 23.49 6.61 8.35
C PRO A 89 22.81 7.82 7.72
N GLU A 90 23.10 8.09 6.44
CA GLU A 90 22.51 9.19 5.66
C GLU A 90 21.01 8.98 5.41
N GLU A 91 20.59 7.74 5.13
CA GLU A 91 19.19 7.38 4.95
C GLU A 91 18.40 7.50 6.26
N ILE A 92 19.00 7.09 7.38
CA ILE A 92 18.41 7.26 8.71
C ILE A 92 18.28 8.74 9.08
N GLU A 93 19.28 9.56 8.78
CA GLU A 93 19.25 11.01 9.01
C GLU A 93 18.16 11.68 8.17
N PHE A 94 18.05 11.29 6.90
CA PHE A 94 17.00 11.75 5.99
C PHE A 94 15.61 11.42 6.53
N LEU A 95 15.36 10.17 6.92
CA LEU A 95 14.08 9.70 7.44
C LEU A 95 13.73 10.29 8.81
N SER A 96 14.74 10.65 9.61
CA SER A 96 14.56 11.25 10.93
C SER A 96 14.39 12.78 10.91
N SER A 97 14.46 13.41 9.74
CA SER A 97 14.39 14.87 9.62
C SER A 97 12.97 15.36 9.29
N PRO A 98 12.28 16.12 10.17
CA PRO A 98 10.96 16.69 9.89
C PRO A 98 10.94 17.76 8.78
N ASN A 99 12.09 18.36 8.48
CA ASN A 99 12.23 19.43 7.50
C ASN A 99 13.69 19.44 7.00
N PRO A 100 14.01 18.64 5.97
CA PRO A 100 15.39 18.56 5.50
C PRO A 100 15.79 19.87 4.80
N SER A 101 17.03 20.30 5.00
CA SER A 101 17.55 21.59 4.53
C SER A 101 17.52 21.81 3.01
N TRP A 102 17.30 20.76 2.21
CA TRP A 102 17.13 20.83 0.76
C TRP A 102 15.68 21.14 0.32
N ALA A 103 14.71 21.13 1.26
CA ALA A 103 13.29 21.38 0.98
C ALA A 103 12.89 22.87 1.06
N ILE A 104 13.87 23.80 1.14
CA ILE A 104 13.68 25.26 1.09
C ILE A 104 14.41 25.82 -0.13
#